data_AF-A0A520KRM9-F1
#
_entry.id   AF-A0A520KRM9-F1
#
_cell.length_a   1.000
_cell.length_b   1.000
_cell.length_c   1.000
_cell.angle_alpha   90.00
_cell.angle_beta   90.00
_cell.angle_gamma   90.00
#
_symmetry.space_group_name_H-M   'P 1'
#
loop_
_entity.id
_entity.type
_entity.pdbx_description
1 polymer ?
#
loop_
_entity_poly.entity_id
_entity_poly.type
_entity_poly.pdbx_seq_one_letter_code
_entity_poly.pdbx_strand_id
1 'polypeptide(L)'
;MHESRQWGASGTQCLSTLLRIYDDGSKYGAELDRWPYSTDSAEAVFANEFFNPTNGPQTSDGRRPTYKENVYSFQYGPVKIIAFNNYWFSSNPEKYGGLPEGYIMDDQLEWIRDELDSAESDLITRYVILFAQEPVLPNGGYIGDAMWYDGDNNARGYTVSDNKVLPEKRG
;
A
#
# COMPACT_ATOMS: atom_id res chain seq x y z
N MET A 1 6.31 -23.84 29.88
CA MET A 1 6.94 -22.50 29.93
C MET A 1 8.41 -22.70 29.60
N HIS A 2 8.76 -22.65 28.32
CA HIS A 2 10.16 -22.66 27.86
C HIS A 2 10.23 -21.87 26.55
N GLU A 3 10.83 -20.69 26.64
CA GLU A 3 11.32 -19.94 25.49
C GLU A 3 12.45 -20.74 24.82
N SER A 4 12.37 -20.93 23.50
CA SER A 4 13.53 -21.26 22.70
C SER A 4 13.67 -20.19 21.61
N ARG A 5 14.60 -19.27 21.86
CA ARG A 5 15.14 -18.37 20.84
C ARG A 5 16.02 -19.20 19.91
N GLN A 6 15.64 -19.32 18.65
CA GLN A 6 16.60 -19.62 17.59
C GLN A 6 16.55 -18.49 16.56
N TRP A 7 17.64 -17.73 16.53
CA TRP A 7 17.93 -16.75 15.49
C TRP A 7 18.44 -17.50 14.27
N GLY A 8 17.64 -17.52 13.20
CA GLY A 8 18.06 -17.91 11.86
C GLY A 8 17.86 -16.72 10.94
N ALA A 9 18.89 -15.88 10.78
CA ALA A 9 18.87 -14.77 9.85
C ALA A 9 19.21 -15.28 8.44
N SER A 10 18.25 -15.22 7.52
CA SER A 10 18.51 -15.17 6.08
C SER A 10 17.77 -13.97 5.49
N GLY A 11 18.42 -12.81 5.54
CA GLY A 11 18.36 -11.83 4.45
C GLY A 11 17.04 -11.12 4.13
N THR A 12 16.23 -10.67 5.10
CA THR A 12 15.20 -9.62 4.88
C THR A 12 14.98 -8.81 6.17
N GLN A 13 15.98 -8.05 6.62
CA GLN A 13 15.95 -7.42 7.96
C GLN A 13 15.34 -6.00 8.03
N CYS A 14 14.80 -5.46 6.93
CA CYS A 14 14.17 -4.12 6.96
C CYS A 14 12.62 -4.17 7.02
N LEU A 15 11.99 -5.16 6.39
CA LEU A 15 10.52 -5.31 6.36
C LEU A 15 9.92 -5.89 7.64
N SER A 16 10.73 -6.58 8.46
CA SER A 16 10.25 -7.28 9.68
C SER A 16 9.87 -6.37 10.86
N THR A 17 10.21 -5.08 10.83
CA THR A 17 9.96 -4.17 11.97
C THR A 17 8.53 -3.68 12.05
N LEU A 18 7.80 -3.62 10.94
CA LEU A 18 6.43 -3.11 10.89
C LEU A 18 5.41 -4.16 10.42
N LEU A 19 5.88 -5.31 9.92
CA LEU A 19 5.03 -6.47 9.67
C LEU A 19 4.94 -7.40 10.91
N ARG A 20 3.85 -8.16 10.99
CA ARG A 20 3.69 -9.35 11.82
C ARG A 20 3.83 -10.55 10.91
N ILE A 21 4.75 -11.45 11.24
CA ILE A 21 4.99 -12.69 10.51
C ILE A 21 4.53 -13.85 11.37
N TYR A 22 3.62 -14.67 10.86
CA TYR A 22 3.14 -15.88 11.51
C TYR A 22 3.56 -17.09 10.68
N ASP A 23 4.12 -18.11 11.34
CA ASP A 23 4.40 -19.39 10.67
C ASP A 23 3.07 -20.10 10.37
N ASP A 24 2.77 -20.27 9.08
CA ASP A 24 1.63 -21.03 8.56
C ASP A 24 2.07 -22.27 7.76
N GLY A 25 3.36 -22.62 7.82
CA GLY A 25 3.98 -23.71 7.05
C GLY A 25 4.28 -23.37 5.57
N SER A 26 3.97 -22.17 5.09
CA SER A 26 4.42 -21.69 3.78
C SER A 26 5.88 -21.22 3.81
N LYS A 27 6.45 -20.92 2.64
CA LYS A 27 7.86 -20.50 2.51
C LYS A 27 8.19 -19.23 3.32
N TYR A 28 7.24 -18.29 3.42
CA TYR A 28 7.43 -16.98 4.04
C TYR A 28 6.51 -16.73 5.25
N GLY A 29 5.56 -17.62 5.52
CA GLY A 29 4.54 -17.41 6.53
C GLY A 29 3.43 -16.46 6.07
N ALA A 30 2.51 -16.18 6.99
CA ALA A 30 1.52 -15.13 6.83
C ALA A 30 2.13 -13.80 7.30
N GLU A 31 2.36 -12.89 6.36
CA GLU A 31 2.88 -11.55 6.61
C GLU A 31 1.72 -10.56 6.55
N LEU A 32 1.55 -9.79 7.63
CA LEU A 32 0.46 -8.85 7.79
C LEU A 32 0.99 -7.55 8.37
N ASP A 33 0.44 -6.44 7.92
CA ASP A 33 0.71 -5.16 8.55
C ASP A 33 0.20 -5.12 10.00
N ARG A 34 0.80 -4.25 10.82
CA ARG A 34 0.52 -4.21 12.26
C ARG A 34 -0.82 -3.56 12.58
N TRP A 35 -1.62 -4.28 13.37
CA TRP A 35 -2.85 -3.78 13.97
C TRP A 35 -2.60 -3.26 15.40
N PRO A 36 -3.22 -2.14 15.84
CA PRO A 36 -4.24 -1.35 15.14
C PRO A 36 -3.68 -0.37 14.12
N TYR A 37 -4.33 -0.28 12.94
CA TYR A 37 -3.83 0.53 11.82
C TYR A 37 -3.81 2.03 12.05
N SER A 38 -4.45 2.53 13.12
CA SER A 38 -4.38 3.94 13.49
C SER A 38 -3.11 4.33 14.24
N THR A 39 -2.33 3.36 14.73
CA THR A 39 -1.14 3.63 15.55
C THR A 39 0.09 2.81 15.18
N ASP A 40 -0.09 1.55 14.77
CA ASP A 40 1.00 0.58 14.69
C ASP A 40 1.36 0.17 13.26
N SER A 41 0.51 0.46 12.28
CA SER A 41 0.78 0.13 10.87
C SER A 41 1.97 0.91 10.33
N ALA A 42 2.53 0.43 9.23
CA ALA A 42 3.60 1.14 8.54
C ALA A 42 3.18 2.59 8.19
N GLU A 43 1.94 2.79 7.74
CA GLU A 43 1.38 4.08 7.37
C GLU A 43 1.17 4.99 8.59
N ALA A 44 0.72 4.44 9.72
CA ALA A 44 0.54 5.22 10.95
C ALA A 44 1.89 5.67 11.52
N VAL A 45 2.90 4.79 11.51
CA VAL A 45 4.27 5.15 11.90
C VAL A 45 4.82 6.19 10.93
N PHE A 46 4.67 6.00 9.62
CA PHE A 46 5.07 6.98 8.62
C PHE A 46 4.41 8.35 8.89
N ALA A 47 3.11 8.37 9.19
CA ALA A 47 2.39 9.59 9.47
C ALA A 47 2.82 10.31 10.77
N ASN A 48 3.42 9.58 11.71
CA ASN A 48 3.94 10.16 12.95
C ASN A 48 5.35 10.74 12.80
N GLU A 49 6.14 10.20 11.87
CA GLU A 49 7.55 10.56 11.69
C GLU A 49 7.79 11.60 10.58
N PHE A 50 6.85 11.73 9.62
CA PHE A 50 6.95 12.63 8.48
C PHE A 50 5.98 13.83 8.58
N PHE A 51 6.28 14.88 7.81
CA PHE A 51 5.49 16.12 7.76
C PHE A 51 5.36 16.64 6.31
N ASN A 52 4.77 15.79 5.48
CA ASN A 52 4.32 16.04 4.13
C ASN A 52 2.94 16.73 4.10
N PRO A 53 2.44 17.12 2.92
CA PRO A 53 1.07 17.58 2.79
C PRO A 53 0.05 16.48 3.16
N THR A 54 -1.09 16.88 3.71
CA THR A 54 -2.19 15.97 4.09
C THR A 54 -3.42 16.14 3.21
N ASN A 55 -3.20 16.50 1.93
CA ASN A 55 -4.25 16.75 0.94
C ASN A 55 -4.66 15.50 0.13
N GLY A 56 -4.17 14.32 0.53
CA GLY A 56 -4.60 13.04 -0.01
C GLY A 56 -6.05 12.69 0.33
N PRO A 57 -6.54 11.55 -0.17
CA PRO A 57 -7.90 11.09 0.07
C PRO A 57 -8.09 10.71 1.54
N GLN A 58 -9.36 10.66 1.96
CA GLN A 58 -9.72 9.96 3.19
C GLN A 58 -10.00 8.49 2.89
N THR A 59 -9.68 7.62 3.83
CA THR A 59 -10.01 6.20 3.72
C THR A 59 -11.53 6.03 3.73
N SER A 60 -12.07 5.39 2.71
CA SER A 60 -13.50 5.05 2.63
C SER A 60 -13.95 4.04 3.69
N ASP A 61 -13.01 3.27 4.24
CA ASP A 61 -13.22 2.27 5.28
C ASP A 61 -12.22 2.49 6.42
N GLY A 62 -12.72 2.78 7.62
CA GLY A 62 -11.90 3.05 8.81
C GLY A 62 -11.14 1.82 9.35
N ARG A 63 -11.34 0.63 8.75
CA ARG A 63 -10.57 -0.58 9.05
C ARG A 63 -9.32 -0.70 8.19
N ARG A 64 -8.98 0.31 7.38
CA ARG A 64 -7.79 0.35 6.55
C ARG A 64 -6.78 1.35 7.13
N PRO A 65 -5.48 1.21 6.83
CA PRO A 65 -4.49 2.21 7.20
C PRO A 65 -4.78 3.58 6.58
N THR A 66 -4.26 4.62 7.23
CA THR A 66 -4.48 6.01 6.80
C THR A 66 -3.60 6.40 5.62
N TYR A 67 -4.10 7.29 4.77
CA TYR A 67 -3.34 7.94 3.70
C TYR A 67 -2.53 9.17 4.15
N LYS A 68 -2.62 9.54 5.44
CA LYS A 68 -1.91 10.72 5.97
C LYS A 68 -0.41 10.59 5.77
N GLU A 69 0.20 11.68 5.30
CA GLU A 69 1.64 11.82 5.02
C GLU A 69 2.20 10.91 3.91
N ASN A 70 1.50 9.85 3.51
CA ASN A 70 1.95 8.86 2.53
C ASN A 70 1.23 8.89 1.18
N VAL A 71 0.08 9.59 1.08
CA VAL A 71 -0.57 9.94 -0.20
C VAL A 71 -0.85 11.43 -0.20
N TYR A 72 -0.27 12.14 -1.16
CA TYR A 72 -0.36 13.59 -1.23
C TYR A 72 0.08 14.11 -2.59
N SER A 73 -0.22 15.37 -2.87
CA SER A 73 0.26 16.04 -4.06
C SER A 73 0.78 17.43 -3.75
N PHE A 74 1.71 17.90 -4.57
CA PHE A 74 2.14 19.29 -4.54
C PHE A 74 2.60 19.72 -5.93
N GLN A 75 2.68 21.04 -6.13
CA GLN A 75 3.16 21.62 -7.37
C GLN A 75 4.42 22.43 -7.10
N TYR A 76 5.43 22.22 -7.93
CA TYR A 76 6.65 23.02 -7.94
C TYR A 76 6.89 23.55 -9.35
N GLY A 77 6.55 24.83 -9.55
CA GLY A 77 6.58 25.45 -10.88
C GLY A 77 5.64 24.71 -11.85
N PRO A 78 6.13 24.30 -13.04
CA PRO A 78 5.31 23.61 -14.04
C PRO A 78 5.17 22.11 -13.78
N VAL A 79 5.64 21.59 -12.64
CA VAL A 79 5.62 20.15 -12.33
C VAL A 79 4.64 19.86 -11.20
N LYS A 80 3.64 19.03 -11.49
CA LYS A 80 2.75 18.43 -10.50
C LYS A 80 3.34 17.09 -10.07
N ILE A 81 3.50 16.92 -8.76
CA ILE A 81 3.99 15.69 -8.14
C ILE A 81 2.81 15.05 -7.42
N ILE A 82 2.56 13.76 -7.69
CA ILE A 82 1.53 12.95 -7.05
C ILE A 82 2.24 11.75 -6.39
N ALA A 83 2.30 11.78 -5.06
CA ALA A 83 2.76 10.69 -4.23
C ALA A 83 1.57 9.79 -3.90
N PHE A 84 1.67 8.50 -4.20
CA PHE A 84 0.59 7.55 -3.96
C PHE A 84 1.16 6.27 -3.32
N ASN A 85 0.33 5.56 -2.57
CA ASN A 85 0.73 4.43 -1.74
C ASN A 85 0.08 3.14 -2.24
N ASN A 86 0.91 2.18 -2.60
CA ASN A 86 0.51 0.85 -3.05
C ASN A 86 0.97 -0.25 -2.08
N TYR A 87 1.16 0.13 -0.82
CA TYR A 87 1.57 -0.73 0.28
C TYR A 87 0.51 -0.66 1.39
N TRP A 88 -0.20 -1.77 1.55
CA TRP A 88 -0.86 -2.26 2.76
C TRP A 88 -0.86 -3.79 2.62
N PHE A 89 0.36 -4.34 2.53
CA PHE A 89 0.60 -5.67 2.00
C PHE A 89 0.12 -6.78 2.95
N SER A 90 -0.37 -7.86 2.34
CA SER A 90 -0.63 -9.13 3.00
C SER A 90 -0.20 -10.27 2.08
N SER A 91 0.52 -11.27 2.60
CA SER A 91 0.96 -12.41 1.78
C SER A 91 -0.19 -13.33 1.36
N ASN A 92 -1.29 -13.36 2.15
CA ASN A 92 -2.49 -14.15 1.89
C ASN A 92 -3.75 -13.28 2.12
N PRO A 93 -3.98 -12.24 1.29
CA PRO A 93 -5.04 -11.26 1.53
C PRO A 93 -6.42 -11.89 1.51
N GLU A 94 -6.65 -12.94 0.73
CA GLU A 94 -7.90 -13.69 0.66
C GLU A 94 -8.27 -14.43 1.95
N LYS A 95 -7.29 -14.67 2.84
CA LYS A 95 -7.49 -15.34 4.15
C LYS A 95 -7.52 -14.38 5.32
N TYR A 96 -6.77 -13.29 5.25
CA TYR A 96 -6.52 -12.43 6.40
C TYR A 96 -6.86 -10.95 6.18
N GLY A 97 -7.21 -10.56 4.95
CA GLY A 97 -7.34 -9.17 4.54
C GLY A 97 -5.98 -8.53 4.24
N GLY A 98 -6.03 -7.30 3.72
CA GLY A 98 -4.89 -6.56 3.19
C GLY A 98 -4.85 -6.59 1.67
N LEU A 99 -3.74 -6.11 1.11
CA LEU A 99 -3.57 -5.93 -0.33
C LEU A 99 -2.49 -6.87 -0.88
N PRO A 100 -2.67 -7.39 -2.10
CA PRO A 100 -1.54 -7.89 -2.86
C PRO A 100 -0.60 -6.73 -3.23
N GLU A 101 0.68 -7.01 -3.47
CA GLU A 101 1.72 -5.99 -3.72
C GLU A 101 1.37 -5.10 -4.92
N GLY A 102 1.41 -3.77 -4.75
CA GLY A 102 1.13 -2.87 -5.87
C GLY A 102 -0.36 -2.59 -6.13
N TYR A 103 -1.28 -3.12 -5.34
CA TYR A 103 -2.71 -2.83 -5.51
C TYR A 103 -3.06 -1.38 -5.12
N ILE A 104 -3.90 -0.71 -5.92
CA ILE A 104 -4.44 0.62 -5.63
C ILE A 104 -5.93 0.51 -5.29
N MET A 105 -6.31 1.09 -4.16
CA MET A 105 -7.70 1.13 -3.69
C MET A 105 -8.53 2.17 -4.45
N ASP A 106 -9.84 1.94 -4.55
CA ASP A 106 -10.77 2.81 -5.30
C ASP A 106 -10.74 4.26 -4.84
N ASP A 107 -10.69 4.52 -3.54
CA ASP A 107 -10.66 5.88 -2.98
C ASP A 107 -9.39 6.65 -3.37
N GLN A 108 -8.26 5.96 -3.41
CA GLN A 108 -7.00 6.52 -3.89
C GLN A 108 -7.00 6.68 -5.41
N LEU A 109 -7.55 5.72 -6.15
CA LEU A 109 -7.62 5.79 -7.61
C LEU A 109 -8.53 6.92 -8.09
N GLU A 110 -9.66 7.15 -7.42
CA GLU A 110 -10.55 8.28 -7.67
C GLU A 110 -9.84 9.61 -7.37
N TRP A 111 -9.15 9.72 -6.23
CA TRP A 111 -8.37 10.91 -5.92
C TRP A 111 -7.23 11.17 -6.93
N ILE A 112 -6.54 10.14 -7.42
CA ILE A 112 -5.52 10.30 -8.47
C ILE A 112 -6.16 10.84 -9.75
N ARG A 113 -7.36 10.40 -10.12
CA ARG A 113 -8.08 10.93 -11.29
C ARG A 113 -8.39 12.41 -11.11
N ASP A 114 -8.88 12.82 -9.94
CA ASP A 114 -9.17 14.22 -9.64
C ASP A 114 -7.90 15.09 -9.71
N GLU A 115 -6.77 14.59 -9.22
CA GLU A 115 -5.48 15.29 -9.29
C GLU A 115 -4.96 15.42 -10.73
N LEU A 116 -5.22 14.42 -11.58
CA LEU A 116 -4.89 14.47 -13.01
C LEU A 116 -5.78 15.45 -13.76
N ASP A 117 -7.10 15.45 -13.51
CA ASP A 117 -8.03 16.40 -14.11
C ASP A 117 -7.72 17.84 -13.69
N SER A 118 -7.31 18.03 -12.42
CA SER A 118 -6.83 19.32 -11.92
C SER A 118 -5.54 19.76 -12.62
N ALA A 119 -4.61 18.84 -12.86
CA ALA A 119 -3.37 19.12 -13.59
C ALA A 119 -3.62 19.46 -15.07
N GLU A 120 -4.57 18.79 -15.73
CA GLU A 120 -4.93 19.05 -17.13
C GLU A 120 -5.60 20.42 -17.33
N SER A 121 -6.38 20.87 -16.34
CA SER A 121 -7.05 22.17 -16.37
C SER A 121 -6.15 23.35 -15.95
N ASP A 122 -4.98 23.09 -15.34
CA ASP A 122 -4.04 24.12 -14.92
C ASP A 122 -3.13 24.60 -16.07
N LEU A 123 -3.18 25.90 -16.37
CA LEU A 123 -2.37 26.52 -17.44
C LEU A 123 -0.86 26.56 -17.12
N ILE A 124 -0.47 26.35 -15.86
CA ILE A 124 0.93 26.35 -15.42
C ILE A 124 1.54 24.95 -15.53
N THR A 125 0.79 23.91 -15.19
CA THR A 125 1.26 22.52 -15.19
C THR A 125 1.61 22.04 -16.61
N ARG A 126 2.81 21.45 -16.75
CA ARG A 126 3.35 20.88 -18.00
C ARG A 126 3.77 19.43 -17.86
N TYR A 127 4.14 19.03 -16.64
CA TYR A 127 4.60 17.69 -16.34
C TYR A 127 3.86 17.18 -15.10
N VAL A 128 3.42 15.94 -15.17
CA VAL A 128 2.91 15.20 -14.02
C VAL A 128 3.85 14.05 -13.74
N ILE A 129 4.31 13.93 -12.51
CA ILE A 129 5.12 12.81 -12.03
C ILE A 129 4.32 12.09 -10.96
N LEU A 130 4.04 10.82 -11.23
CA LEU A 130 3.46 9.89 -10.26
C LEU A 130 4.59 9.02 -9.72
N PHE A 131 4.64 8.83 -8.41
CA PHE A 131 5.59 7.91 -7.80
C PHE A 131 4.98 7.13 -6.63
N ALA A 132 5.38 5.88 -6.52
CA ALA A 132 5.01 4.93 -5.47
C ALA A 132 6.14 3.90 -5.28
N GLN A 133 5.99 3.01 -4.31
CA GLN A 133 6.96 1.97 -4.00
C GLN A 133 7.04 0.91 -5.11
N GLU A 134 5.91 0.29 -5.45
CA GLU A 134 5.91 -0.76 -6.48
C GLU A 134 5.79 -0.22 -7.91
N PRO A 135 6.51 -0.81 -8.89
CA PRO A 135 6.51 -0.34 -10.27
C PRO A 135 5.19 -0.68 -10.98
N VAL A 136 4.66 0.28 -11.75
CA VAL A 136 3.45 0.08 -12.57
C VAL A 136 3.70 -0.91 -13.70
N LEU A 137 4.88 -0.82 -14.33
CA LEU A 137 5.30 -1.68 -15.44
C LEU A 137 6.41 -2.61 -14.95
N PRO A 138 6.08 -3.86 -14.55
CA PRO A 138 7.05 -4.82 -14.06
C PRO A 138 8.22 -4.98 -15.03
N ASN A 139 9.43 -4.96 -14.50
CA ASN A 139 10.62 -5.34 -15.24
C ASN A 139 11.58 -6.16 -14.37
N GLY A 140 12.31 -7.08 -15.00
CA GLY A 140 13.34 -7.87 -14.32
C GLY A 140 12.79 -8.82 -13.26
N GLY A 141 13.31 -8.72 -12.04
CA GLY A 141 12.94 -9.60 -10.91
C GLY A 141 11.52 -9.37 -10.39
N TYR A 142 10.89 -8.24 -10.75
CA TYR A 142 9.62 -7.80 -10.18
C TYR A 142 8.39 -8.14 -11.03
N ILE A 143 8.45 -9.18 -11.87
CA ILE A 143 7.35 -9.51 -12.80
C ILE A 143 6.12 -10.06 -12.06
N GLY A 144 6.33 -10.73 -10.92
CA GLY A 144 5.26 -11.41 -10.17
C GLY A 144 4.71 -10.64 -8.97
N ASP A 145 5.39 -9.59 -8.53
CA ASP A 145 5.17 -8.84 -7.28
C ASP A 145 5.05 -7.32 -7.52
N ALA A 146 4.77 -6.91 -8.77
CA ALA A 146 4.46 -5.53 -9.14
C ALA A 146 2.97 -5.33 -9.46
N MET A 147 2.59 -4.11 -9.83
CA MET A 147 1.18 -3.72 -10.03
C MET A 147 0.45 -4.49 -11.17
N TRP A 148 1.17 -5.20 -12.04
CA TRP A 148 0.63 -5.98 -13.17
C TRP A 148 1.00 -7.47 -13.05
N TYR A 149 0.59 -8.10 -11.95
CA TYR A 149 0.80 -9.51 -11.53
C TYR A 149 0.93 -10.54 -12.67
N ASP A 150 2.11 -10.66 -13.29
CA ASP A 150 2.35 -11.50 -14.46
C ASP A 150 1.29 -11.36 -15.58
N GLY A 151 0.75 -10.15 -15.76
CA GLY A 151 -0.29 -9.91 -16.74
C GLY A 151 -1.74 -9.89 -16.22
N ASP A 152 -1.97 -10.26 -14.96
CA ASP A 152 -3.31 -10.45 -14.40
C ASP A 152 -3.85 -9.24 -13.63
N ASN A 153 -4.85 -8.57 -14.21
CA ASN A 153 -5.59 -7.50 -13.55
C ASN A 153 -6.79 -8.01 -12.71
N ASN A 154 -6.88 -9.29 -12.39
CA ASN A 154 -7.92 -9.86 -11.51
C ASN A 154 -7.52 -9.99 -10.04
N ALA A 155 -6.24 -9.78 -9.67
CA ALA A 155 -5.82 -9.73 -8.27
C ALA A 155 -6.55 -8.60 -7.51
N ARG A 156 -6.99 -8.86 -6.28
CA ARG A 156 -7.79 -7.92 -5.49
C ARG A 156 -7.26 -7.80 -4.08
N GLY A 157 -7.40 -6.59 -3.52
CA GLY A 157 -7.37 -6.40 -2.07
C GLY A 157 -8.57 -7.06 -1.40
N TYR A 158 -8.44 -7.32 -0.10
CA TYR A 158 -9.49 -7.91 0.71
C TYR A 158 -9.61 -7.16 2.03
N THR A 159 -10.85 -6.95 2.48
CA THR A 159 -11.14 -6.29 3.76
C THR A 159 -11.91 -7.25 4.67
N VAL A 160 -11.58 -7.25 5.97
CA VAL A 160 -12.26 -8.07 6.98
C VAL A 160 -13.51 -7.35 7.49
N SER A 161 -14.68 -7.96 7.30
CA SER A 161 -15.98 -7.48 7.78
C SER A 161 -16.80 -8.59 8.42
N ASP A 162 -17.31 -8.37 9.63
CA ASP A 162 -18.17 -9.33 10.34
C ASP A 162 -17.57 -10.75 10.40
N ASN A 163 -16.27 -10.84 10.68
CA ASN A 163 -15.46 -12.08 10.67
C ASN A 163 -15.44 -12.82 9.32
N LYS A 164 -15.68 -12.11 8.22
CA LYS A 164 -15.55 -12.60 6.85
C LYS A 164 -14.54 -11.76 6.09
N VAL A 165 -13.78 -12.41 5.22
CA VAL A 165 -12.84 -11.75 4.31
C VAL A 165 -13.58 -11.51 3.00
N LEU A 166 -13.71 -10.24 2.60
CA LEU A 166 -14.47 -9.83 1.42
C LEU A 166 -13.52 -9.19 0.41
N PRO A 167 -13.59 -9.56 -0.88
CA PRO A 167 -12.78 -8.93 -1.92
C PRO A 167 -13.25 -7.49 -2.17
N GLU A 168 -12.32 -6.63 -2.55
CA GLU A 168 -12.64 -5.33 -3.13
C GLU A 168 -13.43 -5.49 -4.45
N LYS A 169 -14.16 -4.45 -4.83
CA LYS A 169 -15.02 -4.47 -6.01
C LYS A 169 -14.19 -4.66 -7.29
N ARG A 170 -14.83 -5.18 -8.34
CA ARG A 170 -14.27 -5.09 -9.69
C ARG A 170 -14.51 -3.66 -10.21
N GLY A 171 -13.41 -3.00 -10.60
CA GLY A 171 -13.45 -1.80 -11.44
C GLY A 171 -13.88 -2.09 -12.86
#